data_AF-A7NNC0-F1
#
_entry.id   AF-A7NNC0-F1
#
_cell.length_a   1.000
_cell.length_b   1.000
_cell.length_c   1.000
_cell.angle_alpha   90.00
_cell.angle_beta   90.00
_cell.angle_gamma   90.00
#
_symmetry.space_group_name_H-M   'P 1'
#
loop_
_entity.id
_entity.type
_entity.pdbx_description
1 polymer ?
#
loop_
_entity_poly.entity_id
_entity_poly.type
_entity_poly.pdbx_seq_one_letter_code
_entity_poly.pdbx_strand_id
1 'polypeptide(L)'
;MMRRSMSGKESGSGVTTLPFPQRGVLLLASLAGLCWAAALVMLIWGFVDRHQPYDAPERMVYYIMVSTAALLTFAPVAHRLRLTGLAFEGIAGTTLLLYTLAFVPPPVEWLLSPSEAPVYGIMALAVFWFFSSLAMPLLYAAGQRLFQQRARRYDRRRARRQAYEIGWLAVLIVALAGLRTLTPIAVALVALIIGVVELLFLSFVEPES
;
A
#
# COMPACT_ATOMS: atom_id res chain seq x y z
N MET A 1 -25.58 -43.83 46.19
CA MET A 1 -26.52 -43.87 45.05
C MET A 1 -27.08 -42.47 44.92
N MET A 2 -26.91 -41.68 43.86
CA MET A 2 -27.09 -42.00 42.45
C MET A 2 -26.27 -41.02 41.60
N ARG A 3 -25.59 -41.57 40.57
CA ARG A 3 -24.87 -40.87 39.50
C ARG A 3 -25.81 -39.96 38.71
N ARG A 4 -25.35 -38.77 38.32
CA ARG A 4 -25.68 -38.20 37.01
C ARG A 4 -24.43 -37.59 36.38
N SER A 5 -24.05 -38.19 35.26
CA SER A 5 -22.87 -37.88 34.46
C SER A 5 -23.29 -37.14 33.19
N MET A 6 -22.39 -36.25 32.74
CA MET A 6 -22.22 -35.72 31.37
C MET A 6 -23.34 -34.80 30.87
N SER A 7 -23.07 -33.73 30.12
CA SER A 7 -22.04 -33.58 29.10
C SER A 7 -21.73 -32.10 28.88
N GLY A 8 -20.56 -31.65 29.35
CA GLY A 8 -19.96 -30.41 28.86
C GLY A 8 -19.43 -30.64 27.46
N LYS A 9 -20.20 -30.25 26.44
CA LYS A 9 -19.67 -30.08 25.08
C LYS A 9 -18.93 -28.75 25.06
N GLU A 10 -17.63 -28.81 25.37
CA GLU A 10 -16.70 -27.77 24.95
C GLU A 10 -16.68 -27.78 23.42
N SER A 11 -17.45 -26.87 22.83
CA SER A 11 -17.35 -26.52 21.42
C SER A 11 -16.03 -25.76 21.24
N GLY A 12 -14.93 -26.51 21.14
CA GLY A 12 -13.66 -26.00 20.67
C GLY A 12 -13.85 -25.40 19.29
N SER A 13 -13.92 -24.07 19.23
CA SER A 13 -13.78 -23.30 18.01
C SER A 13 -12.33 -23.43 17.56
N GLY A 14 -12.03 -24.57 16.93
CA GLY A 14 -10.84 -24.78 16.16
C GLY A 14 -10.82 -23.76 15.02
N VAL A 15 -10.27 -22.58 15.30
CA VAL A 15 -9.80 -21.69 14.26
C VAL A 15 -8.60 -22.40 13.65
N THR A 16 -8.86 -23.24 12.66
CA THR A 16 -7.85 -23.81 11.78
C THR A 16 -7.29 -22.65 10.96
N THR A 17 -6.36 -21.89 11.55
CA THR A 17 -5.37 -21.15 10.77
C THR A 17 -4.48 -22.22 10.17
N LEU A 18 -4.84 -22.74 9.00
CA LEU A 18 -3.95 -23.59 8.22
C LEU A 18 -2.63 -22.80 8.04
N PRO A 19 -1.53 -23.22 8.68
CA PRO A 19 -0.27 -22.54 8.50
C PRO A 19 0.16 -22.83 7.06
N PHE A 20 0.24 -21.80 6.22
CA PHE A 20 0.95 -21.95 4.96
C PHE A 20 2.33 -22.53 5.28
N PRO A 21 2.78 -23.59 4.59
CA PRO A 21 4.10 -24.15 4.83
C PRO A 21 5.12 -23.01 4.68
N GLN A 22 5.95 -22.81 5.69
CA GLN A 22 6.94 -21.72 5.76
C GLN A 22 7.78 -21.63 4.47
N ARG A 23 8.06 -22.77 3.86
CA ARG A 23 8.71 -22.90 2.55
C ARG A 23 7.95 -22.19 1.42
N GLY A 24 6.64 -22.35 1.34
CA GLY A 24 5.80 -21.68 0.33
C GLY A 24 5.82 -20.16 0.46
N VAL A 25 5.89 -19.65 1.70
CA VAL A 25 6.00 -18.22 1.97
C VAL A 25 7.33 -17.66 1.49
N LEU A 26 8.42 -18.38 1.79
CA LEU A 26 9.77 -17.99 1.37
C LEU A 26 9.91 -18.04 -0.15
N LEU A 27 9.33 -19.07 -0.81
CA LEU A 27 9.31 -19.16 -2.26
C LEU A 27 8.55 -17.99 -2.89
N LEU A 28 7.34 -17.68 -2.41
CA LEU A 28 6.57 -16.53 -2.89
C LEU A 28 7.34 -15.21 -2.68
N ALA A 29 7.98 -15.03 -1.52
CA ALA A 29 8.78 -13.85 -1.24
C ALA A 29 10.01 -13.75 -2.15
N SER A 30 10.69 -14.87 -2.42
CA SER A 30 11.84 -14.90 -3.33
C SER A 30 11.43 -14.61 -4.78
N LEU A 31 10.31 -15.16 -5.24
CA LEU A 31 9.75 -14.87 -6.56
C LEU A 31 9.32 -13.40 -6.67
N ALA A 32 8.64 -12.87 -5.66
CA ALA A 32 8.29 -11.44 -5.62
C ALA A 32 9.55 -10.57 -5.70
N GLY A 33 10.59 -10.91 -4.91
CA GLY A 33 11.87 -10.21 -4.92
C GLY A 33 12.57 -10.26 -6.27
N LEU A 34 12.57 -11.42 -6.94
CA LEU A 34 13.11 -11.57 -8.30
C LEU A 34 12.34 -10.74 -9.32
N CYS A 35 11.00 -10.74 -9.27
CA CYS A 35 10.18 -9.91 -10.15
C CYS A 35 10.42 -8.41 -9.92
N TRP A 36 10.53 -7.97 -8.67
CA TRP A 36 10.87 -6.60 -8.32
C TRP A 36 12.26 -6.21 -8.83
N ALA A 37 13.27 -7.06 -8.58
CA ALA A 37 14.62 -6.81 -9.04
C ALA A 37 14.69 -6.72 -10.57
N ALA A 38 14.04 -7.64 -11.29
CA ALA A 38 13.98 -7.61 -12.75
C ALA A 38 13.30 -6.34 -13.27
N ALA A 39 12.12 -5.97 -12.72
CA ALA A 39 11.41 -4.77 -13.12
C ALA A 39 12.23 -3.49 -12.88
N LEU A 40 12.87 -3.38 -11.71
CA LEU A 40 13.71 -2.22 -11.37
C LEU A 40 14.97 -2.15 -12.22
N VAL A 41 15.62 -3.29 -12.51
CA VAL A 41 16.77 -3.34 -13.41
C VAL A 41 16.36 -2.90 -14.82
N MET A 42 15.22 -3.39 -15.33
CA MET A 42 14.69 -2.98 -16.63
C MET A 42 14.45 -1.47 -16.71
N LEU A 43 13.92 -0.87 -15.64
CA LEU A 43 13.65 0.55 -15.54
C LEU A 43 14.92 1.39 -15.42
N ILE A 44 15.83 1.03 -14.50
CA ILE A 44 17.01 1.83 -14.16
C ILE A 44 18.08 1.76 -15.26
N TRP A 45 18.25 0.60 -15.89
CA TRP A 45 19.22 0.42 -16.99
C TRP A 45 18.64 0.75 -18.37
N GLY A 46 17.40 1.25 -18.44
CA GLY A 46 16.83 1.76 -19.69
C GLY A 46 16.56 0.68 -20.74
N PHE A 47 16.34 -0.58 -20.35
CA PHE A 47 15.89 -1.62 -21.29
C PHE A 47 14.49 -1.33 -21.82
N VAL A 48 13.72 -0.55 -21.06
CA VAL A 48 12.39 -0.08 -21.42
C VAL A 48 12.50 1.41 -21.69
N ASP A 49 12.05 1.83 -22.87
CA ASP A 49 12.06 3.23 -23.29
C ASP A 49 10.66 3.67 -23.71
N ARG A 50 10.35 4.94 -23.48
CA ARG A 50 9.09 5.60 -23.86
C ARG A 50 8.84 5.61 -25.37
N HIS A 51 9.92 5.57 -26.15
CA HIS A 51 9.85 5.57 -27.62
C HIS A 51 9.58 4.20 -28.22
N GLN A 52 9.63 3.13 -27.42
CA GLN A 52 9.30 1.78 -27.88
C GLN A 52 7.80 1.67 -28.18
N PRO A 53 7.43 0.96 -29.27
CA PRO A 53 6.02 0.73 -29.58
C PRO A 53 5.36 -0.09 -28.47
N TYR A 54 4.03 0.01 -28.34
CA TYR A 54 3.29 -0.59 -27.23
C TYR A 54 3.41 -2.13 -27.16
N ASP A 55 3.56 -2.77 -28.31
CA ASP A 55 3.70 -4.21 -28.52
C ASP A 55 5.15 -4.71 -28.47
N ALA A 56 6.12 -3.84 -28.14
CA ALA A 56 7.50 -4.26 -27.96
C ALA A 56 7.61 -5.34 -26.87
N PRO A 57 8.29 -6.47 -27.13
CA PRO A 57 8.36 -7.58 -26.20
C PRO A 57 8.98 -7.18 -24.85
N GLU A 58 9.91 -6.22 -24.85
CA GLU A 58 10.53 -5.68 -23.64
C GLU A 58 9.49 -4.99 -22.74
N ARG A 59 8.57 -4.21 -23.31
CA ARG A 59 7.47 -3.58 -22.55
C ARG A 59 6.50 -4.61 -21.99
N MET A 60 6.17 -5.65 -22.77
CA MET A 60 5.30 -6.73 -22.31
C MET A 60 5.92 -7.46 -21.13
N VAL A 61 7.21 -7.82 -21.22
CA VAL A 61 7.96 -8.44 -20.11
C VAL A 61 7.95 -7.52 -18.89
N TYR A 62 8.20 -6.21 -19.08
CA TYR A 62 8.15 -5.24 -17.99
C TYR A 62 6.78 -5.19 -17.30
N TYR A 63 5.68 -5.09 -18.05
CA TYR A 63 4.33 -5.10 -17.48
C TYR A 63 4.01 -6.38 -16.72
N ILE A 64 4.43 -7.52 -17.25
CA ILE A 64 4.26 -8.82 -16.59
C ILE A 64 5.06 -8.85 -15.28
N MET A 65 6.32 -8.41 -15.30
CA MET A 65 7.17 -8.39 -14.10
C MET A 65 6.60 -7.47 -13.03
N VAL A 66 6.19 -6.25 -13.38
CA VAL A 66 5.58 -5.28 -12.46
C VAL A 66 4.28 -5.81 -11.87
N SER A 67 3.38 -6.29 -12.72
CA SER A 67 2.06 -6.78 -12.27
C SER A 67 2.21 -8.04 -11.40
N THR A 68 3.14 -8.92 -11.76
CA THR A 68 3.43 -10.15 -11.00
C THR A 68 4.11 -9.81 -9.67
N ALA A 69 5.06 -8.87 -9.64
CA ALA A 69 5.69 -8.39 -8.42
C ALA A 69 4.65 -7.81 -7.45
N ALA A 70 3.76 -6.94 -7.95
CA ALA A 70 2.70 -6.35 -7.15
C ALA A 70 1.70 -7.41 -6.66
N LEU A 71 1.26 -8.32 -7.53
CA LEU A 71 0.36 -9.41 -7.17
C LEU A 71 0.95 -10.30 -6.07
N LEU A 72 2.20 -10.75 -6.24
CA LEU A 72 2.91 -11.60 -5.27
C LEU A 72 3.20 -10.85 -3.95
N THR A 73 3.25 -9.53 -3.97
CA THR A 73 3.44 -8.70 -2.77
C THR A 73 2.11 -8.50 -2.01
N PHE A 74 1.08 -8.00 -2.70
CA PHE A 74 -0.14 -7.54 -2.03
C PHE A 74 -1.20 -8.63 -1.85
N ALA A 75 -1.32 -9.60 -2.77
CA ALA A 75 -2.37 -10.63 -2.65
C ALA A 75 -2.18 -11.54 -1.41
N PRO A 76 -0.98 -12.06 -1.10
CA PRO A 76 -0.79 -12.87 0.10
C PRO A 76 -1.03 -12.07 1.38
N VAL A 77 -0.62 -10.80 1.40
CA VAL A 77 -0.78 -9.88 2.54
C VAL A 77 -2.26 -9.55 2.75
N ALA A 78 -2.99 -9.21 1.69
CA ALA A 78 -4.42 -8.95 1.72
C ALA A 78 -5.19 -10.16 2.24
N HIS A 79 -4.84 -11.36 1.77
CA HIS A 79 -5.47 -12.60 2.23
C HIS A 79 -5.19 -12.88 3.71
N ARG A 80 -3.93 -12.79 4.15
CA ARG A 80 -3.52 -13.07 5.54
C ARG A 80 -4.13 -12.10 6.55
N LEU A 81 -4.10 -10.81 6.23
CA LEU A 81 -4.61 -9.77 7.12
C LEU A 81 -6.12 -9.52 6.94
N ARG A 82 -6.75 -10.21 5.97
CA ARG A 82 -8.16 -10.04 5.58
C ARG A 82 -8.50 -8.57 5.28
N LEU A 83 -7.58 -7.88 4.60
CA LEU A 83 -7.72 -6.49 4.20
C LEU A 83 -8.32 -6.46 2.79
N THR A 84 -9.63 -6.26 2.71
CA THR A 84 -10.35 -6.19 1.44
C THR A 84 -9.95 -4.94 0.66
N GLY A 85 -9.78 -5.08 -0.66
CA GLY A 85 -9.35 -3.99 -1.54
C GLY A 85 -7.84 -3.77 -1.62
N LEU A 86 -7.06 -4.15 -0.60
CA LEU A 86 -5.61 -3.93 -0.55
C LEU A 86 -4.87 -4.49 -1.78
N ALA A 87 -5.22 -5.71 -2.20
CA ALA A 87 -4.58 -6.33 -3.35
C ALA A 87 -4.82 -5.51 -4.64
N PHE A 88 -6.05 -5.06 -4.86
CA PHE A 88 -6.39 -4.26 -6.03
C PHE A 88 -5.72 -2.89 -5.99
N GLU A 89 -5.82 -2.18 -4.86
CA GLU A 89 -5.19 -0.87 -4.68
C GLU A 89 -3.67 -0.94 -4.83
N GLY A 90 -3.03 -1.96 -4.27
CA GLY A 90 -1.59 -2.16 -4.36
C GLY A 90 -1.11 -2.54 -5.75
N ILE A 91 -1.83 -3.42 -6.45
CA ILE A 91 -1.52 -3.75 -7.85
C ILE A 91 -1.72 -2.53 -8.74
N ALA A 92 -2.89 -1.89 -8.67
CA ALA A 92 -3.20 -0.73 -9.50
C ALA A 92 -2.23 0.43 -9.24
N GLY A 93 -1.98 0.76 -7.97
CA GLY A 93 -1.04 1.81 -7.57
C GLY A 93 0.39 1.53 -8.02
N THR A 94 0.88 0.30 -7.81
CA THR A 94 2.24 -0.09 -8.23
C THR A 94 2.39 -0.06 -9.74
N THR A 95 1.46 -0.69 -10.46
CA THR A 95 1.51 -0.73 -11.92
C THR A 95 1.38 0.66 -12.51
N LEU A 96 0.48 1.50 -12.00
CA LEU A 96 0.33 2.88 -12.46
C LEU A 96 1.58 3.72 -12.17
N LEU A 97 2.19 3.57 -10.98
CA LEU A 97 3.39 4.31 -10.60
C LEU A 97 4.58 3.94 -11.50
N LEU A 98 4.84 2.64 -11.65
CA LEU A 98 5.94 2.15 -12.48
C LEU A 98 5.70 2.36 -13.97
N TYR A 99 4.44 2.38 -14.42
CA TYR A 99 4.09 2.82 -15.77
C TYR A 99 4.42 4.30 -15.95
N THR A 100 4.01 5.15 -15.01
CA THR A 100 4.25 6.59 -15.06
C THR A 100 5.74 6.90 -15.10
N LEU A 101 6.53 6.26 -14.24
CA LEU A 101 7.97 6.43 -14.19
C LEU A 101 8.69 5.94 -15.46
N ALA A 102 8.18 4.90 -16.11
CA ALA A 102 8.81 4.32 -17.30
C ALA A 102 8.46 5.05 -18.61
N PHE A 103 7.20 5.46 -18.77
CA PHE A 103 6.66 5.85 -20.07
C PHE A 103 6.11 7.27 -20.13
N VAL A 104 5.77 7.87 -19.00
CA VAL A 104 5.25 9.25 -18.97
C VAL A 104 6.45 10.20 -18.89
N PRO A 105 6.56 11.18 -19.81
CA PRO A 105 7.67 12.12 -19.77
C PRO A 105 7.66 12.90 -18.44
N PRO A 106 8.85 13.15 -17.85
CA PRO A 106 8.92 13.95 -16.65
C PRO A 106 8.41 15.37 -16.95
N PRO A 107 7.58 15.95 -16.08
CA PRO A 107 7.05 17.28 -16.29
C PRO A 107 8.18 18.31 -16.27
N VAL A 108 8.19 19.22 -17.24
CA VAL A 108 9.22 20.27 -17.34
C VAL A 108 8.74 21.60 -16.76
N GLU A 109 7.44 21.84 -16.82
CA GLU A 109 6.80 23.03 -16.25
C GLU A 109 6.26 22.79 -14.83
N TRP A 110 5.72 23.85 -14.23
CA TRP A 110 5.21 23.82 -12.87
C TRP A 110 3.84 23.14 -12.83
N LEU A 111 3.45 22.63 -11.67
CA LEU A 111 2.19 21.90 -11.45
C LEU A 111 0.94 22.60 -12.03
N LEU A 112 0.90 23.93 -11.95
CA LEU A 112 -0.26 24.74 -12.36
C LEU A 112 -0.28 25.08 -13.86
N SER A 113 0.72 24.62 -14.63
CA SER A 113 0.66 24.70 -16.08
C SER A 113 -0.45 23.77 -16.61
N PRO A 114 -1.38 24.27 -17.44
CA PRO A 114 -2.51 23.45 -17.92
C PRO A 114 -2.08 22.20 -18.69
N SER A 115 -0.93 22.24 -19.34
CA SER A 115 -0.34 21.14 -20.12
C SER A 115 0.20 20.02 -19.24
N GLU A 116 0.82 20.33 -18.09
CA GLU A 116 1.44 19.33 -17.20
C GLU A 116 0.53 18.88 -16.05
N ALA A 117 -0.52 19.65 -15.73
CA ALA A 117 -1.46 19.30 -14.67
C ALA A 117 -1.99 17.85 -14.75
N PRO A 118 -2.31 17.28 -15.93
CA PRO A 118 -2.69 15.87 -16.05
C PRO A 118 -1.58 14.89 -15.66
N VAL A 119 -0.32 15.18 -16.01
CA VAL A 119 0.85 14.35 -15.69
C VAL A 119 1.03 14.27 -14.17
N TYR A 120 1.00 15.43 -13.51
CA TYR A 120 1.05 15.49 -12.06
C TYR A 120 -0.17 14.84 -11.40
N GLY A 121 -1.36 14.94 -11.99
CA GLY A 121 -2.57 14.27 -11.50
C GLY A 121 -2.46 12.74 -11.54
N ILE A 122 -1.96 12.19 -12.64
CA ILE A 122 -1.70 10.74 -12.77
C ILE A 122 -0.62 10.30 -11.78
N MET A 123 0.47 11.06 -11.67
CA MET A 123 1.55 10.78 -10.71
C MET A 123 1.02 10.81 -9.27
N ALA A 124 0.22 11.81 -8.91
CA ALA A 124 -0.39 11.94 -7.59
C ALA A 124 -1.31 10.74 -7.29
N LEU A 125 -2.16 10.34 -8.22
CA LEU A 125 -3.03 9.17 -8.06
C LEU A 125 -2.21 7.89 -7.86
N ALA A 126 -1.16 7.69 -8.66
CA ALA A 126 -0.27 6.54 -8.57
C ALA A 126 0.44 6.47 -7.22
N VAL A 127 1.03 7.58 -6.79
CA VAL A 127 1.70 7.74 -5.50
C VAL A 127 0.72 7.51 -4.35
N PHE A 128 -0.48 8.08 -4.42
CA PHE A 128 -1.51 7.90 -3.40
C PHE A 128 -1.84 6.42 -3.18
N TRP A 129 -2.18 5.69 -4.24
CA TRP A 129 -2.52 4.26 -4.14
C TRP A 129 -1.33 3.39 -3.75
N PHE A 130 -0.13 3.69 -4.26
CA PHE A 130 1.07 2.95 -3.89
C PHE A 130 1.42 3.10 -2.41
N PHE A 131 1.53 4.33 -1.90
CA PHE A 131 1.93 4.55 -0.52
C PHE A 131 0.84 4.16 0.48
N SER A 132 -0.43 4.35 0.16
CA SER A 132 -1.52 3.89 1.02
C SER A 132 -1.59 2.36 1.11
N SER A 133 -1.47 1.66 -0.02
CA SER A 133 -1.43 0.19 -0.01
C SER A 133 -0.19 -0.36 0.70
N LEU A 134 0.96 0.31 0.60
CA LEU A 134 2.17 -0.09 1.32
C LEU A 134 2.03 0.13 2.84
N ALA A 135 1.42 1.24 3.25
CA ALA A 135 1.26 1.61 4.65
C ALA A 135 0.20 0.78 5.40
N MET A 136 -0.91 0.44 4.73
CA MET A 136 -2.04 -0.27 5.34
C MET A 136 -1.65 -1.55 6.11
N PRO A 137 -0.90 -2.52 5.54
CA PRO A 137 -0.53 -3.72 6.28
C PRO A 137 0.45 -3.44 7.42
N LEU A 138 1.33 -2.45 7.27
CA LEU A 138 2.30 -2.05 8.30
C LEU A 138 1.58 -1.45 9.52
N LEU A 139 0.68 -0.50 9.28
CA LEU A 139 -0.13 0.14 10.32
C LEU A 139 -1.06 -0.86 10.99
N TYR A 140 -1.69 -1.75 10.21
CA TYR A 140 -2.55 -2.79 10.77
C TYR A 140 -1.77 -3.75 11.67
N ALA A 141 -0.60 -4.22 11.23
CA ALA A 141 0.25 -5.10 12.03
C ALA A 141 0.82 -4.39 13.28
N ALA A 142 1.23 -3.13 13.16
CA ALA A 142 1.71 -2.32 14.27
C ALA A 142 0.60 -2.06 15.30
N GLY A 143 -0.59 -1.68 14.85
CA GLY A 143 -1.77 -1.49 15.70
C GLY A 143 -2.17 -2.78 16.42
N GLN A 144 -2.13 -3.92 15.73
CA GLN A 144 -2.36 -5.22 16.37
C GLN A 144 -1.34 -5.55 17.46
N ARG A 145 -0.07 -5.18 17.30
CA ARG A 145 0.98 -5.43 18.31
C ARG A 145 0.89 -4.48 19.50
N LEU A 146 0.58 -3.20 19.25
CA LEU A 146 0.51 -2.17 20.29
C LEU A 146 -0.75 -2.29 21.15
N PHE A 147 -1.88 -2.66 20.56
CA PHE A 147 -3.17 -2.75 21.25
C PHE A 147 -3.55 -4.19 21.66
N GLN A 148 -2.58 -5.07 21.92
CA GLN A 148 -2.86 -6.44 22.40
C GLN A 148 -3.54 -6.48 23.77
N GLN A 149 -3.58 -5.37 24.51
CA GLN A 149 -4.28 -5.24 25.78
C GLN A 149 -5.80 -5.04 25.59
N ARG A 150 -6.45 -6.13 25.16
CA ARG A 150 -7.83 -6.65 25.34
C ARG A 150 -9.08 -5.74 25.40
N ALA A 151 -9.04 -4.41 25.47
CA ALA A 151 -10.27 -3.59 25.56
C ALA A 151 -10.71 -2.97 24.22
N ARG A 152 -9.80 -2.74 23.27
CA ARG A 152 -10.14 -2.17 21.94
C ARG A 152 -9.40 -2.95 20.86
N ARG A 153 -10.09 -3.86 20.18
CA ARG A 153 -9.56 -4.47 18.94
C ARG A 153 -9.26 -3.35 17.96
N TYR A 154 -8.01 -3.23 17.51
CA TYR A 154 -7.61 -2.22 16.53
C TYR A 154 -8.42 -2.42 15.24
N ASP A 155 -9.21 -1.41 14.87
CA ASP A 155 -10.17 -1.47 13.77
C ASP A 155 -9.48 -1.32 12.41
N ARG A 156 -9.89 -2.14 11.44
CA ARG A 156 -9.43 -2.06 10.05
C ARG A 156 -9.76 -0.71 9.42
N ARG A 157 -10.89 -0.11 9.80
CA ARG A 157 -11.29 1.21 9.30
C ARG A 157 -10.27 2.28 9.67
N ARG A 158 -9.79 2.25 10.92
CA ARG A 158 -8.75 3.16 11.41
C ARG A 158 -7.42 2.95 10.68
N ALA A 159 -7.00 1.70 10.49
CA ALA A 159 -5.79 1.38 9.73
C ALA A 159 -5.84 1.93 8.30
N ARG A 160 -6.99 1.77 7.62
CA ARG A 160 -7.18 2.25 6.25
C ARG A 160 -7.15 3.77 6.17
N ARG A 161 -7.78 4.45 7.12
CA ARG A 161 -7.77 5.91 7.20
C ARG A 161 -6.34 6.45 7.38
N GLN A 162 -5.59 5.92 8.34
CA GLN A 162 -4.19 6.32 8.57
C GLN A 162 -3.29 6.00 7.36
N ALA A 163 -3.57 4.91 6.64
CA ALA A 163 -2.87 4.60 5.39
C ALA A 163 -3.16 5.63 4.28
N TYR A 164 -4.40 6.11 4.16
CA TYR A 164 -4.75 7.19 3.24
C TYR A 164 -4.15 8.53 3.64
N GLU A 165 -3.98 8.81 4.93
CA GLU A 165 -3.23 9.99 5.40
C GLU A 165 -1.77 9.95 4.95
N ILE A 166 -1.12 8.78 4.99
CA ILE A 166 0.22 8.59 4.43
C ILE A 166 0.22 8.75 2.91
N GLY A 167 -0.79 8.23 2.22
CA GLY A 167 -0.96 8.45 0.78
C GLY A 167 -1.08 9.94 0.44
N TRP A 168 -1.90 10.69 1.19
CA TRP A 168 -2.07 12.13 1.02
C TRP A 168 -0.80 12.92 1.33
N LEU A 169 -0.05 12.54 2.36
CA LEU A 169 1.26 13.11 2.65
C LEU A 169 2.19 12.96 1.43
N ALA A 170 2.25 11.77 0.84
CA ALA A 170 3.07 11.51 -0.35
C ALA A 170 2.60 12.35 -1.56
N VAL A 171 1.29 12.48 -1.78
CA VAL A 171 0.74 13.38 -2.82
C VAL A 171 1.12 14.83 -2.58
N LEU A 172 1.02 15.32 -1.35
CA LEU A 172 1.37 16.70 -1.02
C LEU A 172 2.87 16.95 -1.22
N ILE A 173 3.73 15.97 -0.94
CA ILE A 173 5.16 16.05 -1.27
C ILE A 173 5.36 16.19 -2.78
N VAL A 174 4.67 15.39 -3.60
CA VAL A 174 4.70 15.51 -5.07
C VAL A 174 4.18 16.89 -5.52
N ALA A 175 3.12 17.39 -4.90
CA ALA A 175 2.57 18.71 -5.22
C ALA A 175 3.55 19.83 -4.89
N LEU A 176 4.20 19.78 -3.71
CA LEU A 176 5.26 20.72 -3.33
C LEU A 176 6.46 20.65 -4.29
N ALA A 177 6.84 19.44 -4.71
CA ALA A 177 7.88 19.25 -5.72
C ALA A 177 7.51 19.88 -7.06
N GLY A 178 6.28 19.65 -7.53
CA GLY A 178 5.76 20.23 -8.78
C GLY A 178 5.55 21.74 -8.72
N LEU A 179 5.27 22.30 -7.54
CA LEU A 179 5.25 23.74 -7.28
C LEU A 179 6.66 24.33 -7.09
N ARG A 180 7.71 23.50 -7.08
CA ARG A 180 9.10 23.88 -6.81
C ARG A 180 9.30 24.54 -5.45
N THR A 181 8.43 24.24 -4.48
CA THR A 181 8.47 24.75 -3.10
C THR A 181 8.89 23.69 -2.09
N LEU A 182 9.34 22.51 -2.56
CA LEU A 182 9.76 21.41 -1.72
C LEU A 182 10.99 21.81 -0.88
N THR A 183 10.74 22.05 0.41
CA THR A 183 11.78 22.24 1.42
C THR A 183 11.54 21.27 2.57
N PRO A 184 12.58 20.84 3.31
CA PRO A 184 12.40 19.96 4.47
C PRO A 184 11.42 20.54 5.50
N ILE A 185 11.42 21.86 5.66
CA ILE A 185 10.51 22.59 6.55
C ILE A 185 9.07 22.46 6.06
N ALA A 186 8.80 22.67 4.76
CA ALA A 186 7.46 22.51 4.20
C ALA A 186 6.93 21.08 4.38
N VAL A 187 7.76 20.06 4.18
CA VAL A 187 7.39 18.65 4.42
C VAL A 187 7.06 18.40 5.88
N ALA A 188 7.89 18.92 6.81
CA ALA A 188 7.65 18.79 8.24
C ALA A 188 6.33 19.47 8.68
N LEU A 189 6.03 20.64 8.13
CA LEU A 189 4.77 21.35 8.39
C LEU A 189 3.56 20.57 7.88
N VAL A 190 3.62 20.01 6.67
CA VAL A 190 2.52 19.18 6.13
C VAL A 190 2.30 17.94 7.00
N ALA A 191 3.38 17.24 7.37
CA ALA A 191 3.30 16.08 8.24
C ALA A 191 2.70 16.44 9.61
N LEU A 192 3.08 17.60 10.17
CA LEU A 192 2.52 18.12 11.42
C LEU A 192 1.02 18.41 11.29
N ILE A 193 0.59 19.07 10.21
CA ILE A 193 -0.83 19.38 9.96
C ILE A 193 -1.65 18.09 9.90
N ILE A 194 -1.20 17.10 9.14
CA ILE A 194 -1.88 15.80 9.05
C ILE A 194 -1.96 15.12 10.42
N GLY A 195 -0.86 15.14 11.19
CA GLY A 195 -0.82 14.60 12.55
C GLY A 195 -1.80 15.31 13.50
N VAL A 196 -1.90 16.64 13.45
CA VAL A 196 -2.85 17.41 14.25
C VAL A 196 -4.29 17.10 13.84
N VAL A 197 -4.57 17.02 12.54
CA VAL A 197 -5.89 16.63 12.03
C VAL A 197 -6.29 15.27 12.58
N GLU A 198 -5.40 14.27 12.52
CA GLU A 198 -5.66 12.94 13.09
C GLU A 198 -5.90 13.00 14.61
N LEU A 199 -5.11 13.78 15.37
CA LEU A 199 -5.32 13.97 16.81
C LEU A 199 -6.68 14.58 17.13
N LEU A 200 -7.09 15.60 16.37
CA LEU A 200 -8.41 16.22 16.53
C LEU A 200 -9.51 15.19 16.27
N PHE A 201 -9.44 14.46 15.18
CA PHE A 201 -10.41 13.40 14.91
C PHE A 201 -10.46 12.34 16.00
N LEU A 202 -9.33 11.96 16.59
CA LEU A 202 -9.31 11.01 17.71
C LEU A 202 -9.93 11.60 18.99
N SER A 203 -9.85 12.92 19.18
CA SER A 203 -10.49 13.61 20.31
C SER A 203 -12.01 13.73 20.19
N PHE A 204 -12.55 13.75 18.96
CA PHE A 204 -13.99 13.90 18.69
C PHE A 204 -14.76 12.57 18.61
N VAL A 205 -14.08 11.42 18.64
CA VAL A 205 -14.77 10.11 18.68
C VAL A 205 -15.14 9.78 20.12
N GLU A 206 -16.34 10.19 20.53
CA GLU A 206 -16.97 9.77 21.79
C GLU A 206 -17.24 8.25 21.76
N PRO A 207 -17.00 7.53 22.88
CA PRO A 207 -17.32 6.11 22.95
C PRO A 207 -18.83 5.91 22.86
N GLU A 208 -19.28 5.06 21.93
CA GLU A 208 -20.67 4.61 21.85
C GLU A 208 -21.09 4.05 23.23
N SER A 209 -22.08 4.70 23.85
CA SER A 209 -22.71 4.31 25.12
C SER A 209 -23.72 3.20 24.92
#